data_AF-A0A310S9G6-F1
#
_entry.id   AF-A0A310S9G6-F1
#
_cell.length_a   1.000
_cell.length_b   1.000
_cell.length_c   1.000
_cell.angle_alpha   90.00
_cell.angle_beta   90.00
_cell.angle_gamma   90.00
#
_symmetry.space_group_name_H-M   'P 1'
#
loop_
_entity.id
_entity.type
_entity.pdbx_description
1 polymer ?
#
loop_
_entity_poly.entity_id
_entity_poly.type
_entity_poly.pdbx_seq_one_letter_code
_entity_poly.pdbx_strand_id
1 'polypeptide(L)'
;MRGSRGKLNSRKMLESLLNGKYGQSCQIFLYHTPKLRGFLKMIIPDRFNELIGLQHMKLYMVDNDLIISGANLSNDYFTNRQDRYFLIENCEELCDFYDELVQRVGKFSFVLQPDGTALLNSAMQVNPLKDPTTFIKKAAKSVKSLFQKELEKQCNIEKMAENIDIDTWIFPLIQMGQLNIYHDSQITLQLLRTSPPGTILKLATGYFNLTSEYIEALLKHCQGTCHLLTAHPTTNGFFSAKGIAGGIPAAYTKIEESFMKYCNKLGQQNRITLLEFIKPGWTYHAKGLWYFLPHQEKPCLTLIGSPNFGKI
;
A
#
# COMPACT_ATOMS: atom_id res chain seq x y z
N MET A 1 12.01 13.56 13.28
CA MET A 1 11.13 12.82 12.33
C MET A 1 11.29 11.32 12.58
N ARG A 2 10.42 10.45 12.03
CA ARG A 2 10.52 8.98 12.27
C ARG A 2 11.88 8.42 11.86
N GLY A 3 12.37 8.78 10.68
CA GLY A 3 13.69 8.36 10.19
C GLY A 3 14.89 8.88 10.99
N SER A 4 14.66 9.59 12.10
CA SER A 4 15.69 10.12 13.02
C SER A 4 15.66 9.47 14.41
N ARG A 5 14.75 8.51 14.66
CA ARG A 5 14.60 7.86 15.97
C ARG A 5 15.67 6.78 16.16
N GLY A 6 16.28 6.73 17.35
CA GLY A 6 17.31 5.73 17.69
C GLY A 6 18.71 6.11 17.21
N LYS A 7 19.73 5.40 17.74
CA LYS A 7 21.15 5.61 17.42
C LYS A 7 21.47 5.24 15.97
N LEU A 8 20.91 4.12 15.49
CA LEU A 8 20.88 3.69 14.10
C LEU A 8 19.50 4.00 13.54
N ASN A 9 19.44 4.79 12.48
CA ASN A 9 18.18 5.26 11.90
C ASN A 9 18.32 5.46 10.39
N SER A 10 17.19 5.60 9.70
CA SER A 10 17.14 5.71 8.25
C SER A 10 17.96 6.90 7.72
N ARG A 11 18.00 8.04 8.44
CA ARG A 11 18.82 9.19 8.01
C ARG A 11 20.30 8.84 7.97
N LYS A 12 20.84 8.30 9.06
CA LYS A 12 22.26 7.92 9.12
C LYS A 12 22.62 6.82 8.12
N MET A 13 21.73 5.86 7.91
CA MET A 13 21.94 4.80 6.92
C MET A 13 22.05 5.39 5.50
N LEU A 14 21.13 6.30 5.17
CA LEU A 14 21.00 6.90 3.84
C LEU A 14 21.97 8.07 3.59
N GLU A 15 22.49 8.71 4.63
CA GLU A 15 23.46 9.82 4.55
C GLU A 15 24.70 9.45 3.73
N SER A 16 25.16 8.20 3.85
CA SER A 16 26.29 7.67 3.08
C SER A 16 26.08 7.75 1.55
N LEU A 17 24.83 7.69 1.07
CA LEU A 17 24.52 7.81 -0.36
C LEU A 17 24.70 9.24 -0.88
N LEU A 18 24.49 10.24 -0.01
CA LEU A 18 24.66 11.65 -0.33
C LEU A 18 26.12 12.10 -0.25
N ASN A 19 26.90 11.49 0.65
CA ASN A 19 28.32 11.80 0.84
C ASN A 19 29.25 10.98 -0.06
N GLY A 20 28.71 10.02 -0.81
CA GLY A 20 29.46 9.13 -1.68
C GLY A 20 29.72 9.68 -3.09
N LYS A 21 30.36 8.85 -3.91
CA LYS A 21 30.72 9.13 -5.31
C LYS A 21 29.55 9.63 -6.19
N TYR A 22 28.32 9.25 -5.84
CA TYR A 22 27.11 9.54 -6.60
C TYR A 22 26.19 10.54 -5.90
N GLY A 23 26.69 11.29 -4.90
CA GLY A 23 25.88 12.21 -4.10
C GLY A 23 25.14 13.27 -4.93
N GLN A 24 25.74 13.73 -6.03
CA GLN A 24 25.12 14.69 -6.94
C GLN A 24 23.95 14.12 -7.75
N SER A 25 23.86 12.79 -7.88
CA SER A 25 22.80 12.08 -8.59
C SER A 25 21.78 11.45 -7.65
N CYS A 26 21.80 11.81 -6.36
CA CYS A 26 20.95 11.23 -5.34
C CYS A 26 20.19 12.33 -4.59
N GLN A 27 18.87 12.16 -4.46
CA GLN A 27 18.04 13.01 -3.62
C GLN A 27 17.17 12.15 -2.72
N ILE A 28 17.09 12.51 -1.45
CA ILE A 28 16.39 11.72 -0.44
C ILE A 28 15.33 12.57 0.23
N PHE A 29 14.08 12.17 -0.01
CA PHE A 29 12.90 12.80 0.57
C PHE A 29 12.36 12.00 1.75
N LEU A 30 12.22 12.65 2.89
CA LEU A 30 11.68 12.08 4.12
C LEU A 30 10.24 12.57 4.31
N TYR A 31 9.28 11.78 3.85
CA TYR A 31 7.87 12.10 4.01
C TYR A 31 7.47 12.19 5.49
N HIS A 32 6.75 13.24 5.84
CA HIS A 32 6.19 13.43 7.17
C HIS A 32 4.68 13.50 7.09
N THR A 33 4.00 12.51 7.70
CA THR A 33 2.54 12.49 7.67
C THR A 33 1.97 13.66 8.51
N PRO A 34 1.13 14.53 7.92
CA PRO A 34 0.63 15.73 8.60
C PRO A 34 -0.31 15.45 9.79
N LYS A 35 -0.75 14.19 9.96
CA LYS A 35 -1.57 13.71 11.09
C LYS A 35 -0.75 13.29 12.32
N LEU A 36 0.56 13.06 12.21
CA LEU A 36 1.38 12.54 13.31
C LEU A 36 1.92 13.71 14.15
N ARG A 37 1.10 14.15 15.13
CA ARG A 37 1.37 15.27 16.05
C ARG A 37 1.33 14.84 17.53
N GLY A 38 1.98 15.64 18.39
CA GLY A 38 1.76 15.65 19.85
C GLY A 38 2.34 14.46 20.66
N PHE A 39 1.93 14.38 21.93
CA PHE A 39 2.34 13.37 22.92
C PHE A 39 2.17 11.91 22.46
N LEU A 40 1.22 11.63 21.57
CA LEU A 40 1.02 10.33 20.91
C LEU A 40 2.30 9.82 20.19
N LYS A 41 3.14 10.73 19.68
CA LYS A 41 4.43 10.42 19.03
C LYS A 41 5.51 9.91 20.01
N MET A 42 5.37 10.22 21.30
CA MET A 42 6.36 9.91 22.34
C MET A 42 6.06 8.58 23.04
N ILE A 43 4.81 8.12 23.01
CA ILE A 43 4.34 6.95 23.77
C ILE A 43 4.22 5.69 22.90
N ILE A 44 4.06 5.83 21.58
CA ILE A 44 3.80 4.68 20.69
C ILE A 44 5.12 3.98 20.28
N PRO A 45 5.31 2.69 20.62
CA PRO A 45 6.50 1.92 20.24
C PRO A 45 6.61 1.76 18.72
N ASP A 46 7.83 1.64 18.20
CA ASP A 46 8.07 1.72 16.75
C ASP A 46 7.36 0.66 15.90
N ARG A 47 6.97 -0.45 16.51
CA ARG A 47 6.23 -1.57 15.90
C ARG A 47 4.74 -1.30 15.71
N PHE A 48 4.17 -0.32 16.42
CA PHE A 48 2.76 0.09 16.28
C PHE A 48 2.59 1.32 15.38
N ASN A 49 3.67 1.77 14.71
CA ASN A 49 3.64 2.94 13.83
C ASN A 49 2.77 2.73 12.56
N GLU A 50 2.47 1.49 12.16
CA GLU A 50 1.55 1.19 11.05
C GLU A 50 0.15 1.78 11.28
N LEU A 51 -0.22 1.98 12.56
CA LEU A 51 -1.50 2.51 13.02
C LEU A 51 -1.71 4.02 12.78
N ILE A 52 -0.72 4.77 12.26
CA ILE A 52 -0.77 6.26 12.25
C ILE A 52 -0.61 6.87 10.84
N GLY A 53 -1.00 6.13 9.79
CA GLY A 53 -1.03 6.66 8.42
C GLY A 53 0.37 6.94 7.85
N LEU A 54 1.11 5.85 7.61
CA LEU A 54 2.42 5.90 6.97
C LEU A 54 2.29 6.05 5.45
N GLN A 55 3.38 6.47 4.80
CA GLN A 55 3.52 6.30 3.37
C GLN A 55 3.90 4.83 3.12
N HIS A 56 3.16 4.16 2.23
CA HIS A 56 3.31 2.73 1.95
C HIS A 56 3.70 2.41 0.50
N MET A 57 3.84 3.41 -0.39
CA MET A 57 4.20 3.16 -1.78
C MET A 57 5.61 2.58 -1.87
N LYS A 58 5.77 1.48 -2.61
CA LYS A 58 7.05 0.84 -2.91
C LYS A 58 7.10 0.67 -4.41
N LEU A 59 7.82 1.60 -5.01
CA LEU A 59 7.97 1.75 -6.44
C LEU A 59 9.48 1.78 -6.68
N TYR A 60 9.95 0.95 -7.59
CA TYR A 60 11.33 0.95 -8.04
C TYR A 60 11.28 1.11 -9.55
N MET A 61 11.86 2.19 -10.06
CA MET A 61 11.82 2.51 -11.48
C MET A 61 13.24 2.62 -12.01
N VAL A 62 13.48 2.03 -13.17
CA VAL A 62 14.73 2.15 -13.93
C VAL A 62 14.31 2.36 -15.37
N ASP A 63 14.64 3.52 -15.94
CA ASP A 63 14.18 3.93 -17.26
C ASP A 63 12.65 3.78 -17.39
N ASN A 64 12.17 2.90 -18.27
CA ASN A 64 10.76 2.64 -18.52
C ASN A 64 10.25 1.35 -17.83
N ASP A 65 11.03 0.77 -16.94
CA ASP A 65 10.68 -0.44 -16.20
C ASP A 65 10.27 -0.09 -14.77
N LEU A 66 9.11 -0.61 -14.35
CA LEU A 66 8.57 -0.42 -13.01
C LEU A 66 8.47 -1.76 -12.27
N ILE A 67 9.07 -1.81 -11.07
CA ILE A 67 8.78 -2.83 -10.08
C ILE A 67 7.84 -2.24 -9.02
N ILE A 68 6.67 -2.85 -8.87
CA ILE A 68 5.72 -2.57 -7.79
C ILE A 68 5.62 -3.77 -6.83
N SER A 69 5.68 -3.51 -5.53
CA SER A 69 5.71 -4.57 -4.51
C SER A 69 5.09 -4.15 -3.18
N GLY A 70 4.81 -5.13 -2.32
CA GLY A 70 4.56 -4.94 -0.89
C GLY A 70 5.83 -4.94 -0.01
N ALA A 71 7.00 -5.25 -0.60
CA ALA A 71 8.26 -5.46 0.10
C ALA A 71 9.07 -4.17 0.37
N ASN A 72 9.70 -4.10 1.54
CA ASN A 72 10.72 -3.09 1.81
C ASN A 72 12.10 -3.60 1.38
N LEU A 73 13.05 -2.69 1.20
CA LEU A 73 14.46 -3.04 1.04
C LEU A 73 15.07 -3.41 2.40
N SER A 74 14.82 -4.62 2.87
CA SER A 74 15.37 -5.14 4.13
C SER A 74 15.67 -6.63 4.05
N ASN A 75 16.61 -7.10 4.87
CA ASN A 75 17.09 -8.49 4.91
C ASN A 75 15.96 -9.53 4.86
N ASP A 76 14.89 -9.34 5.65
CA ASP A 76 13.79 -10.30 5.73
C ASP A 76 13.10 -10.51 4.37
N TYR A 77 12.85 -9.45 3.58
CA TYR A 77 12.22 -9.56 2.26
C TYR A 77 13.15 -10.21 1.23
N PHE A 78 14.46 -10.08 1.40
CA PHE A 78 15.44 -10.71 0.52
C PHE A 78 15.72 -12.17 0.88
N THR A 79 15.29 -12.64 2.06
CA THR A 79 15.66 -13.97 2.56
C THR A 79 14.45 -14.87 2.78
N ASN A 80 13.53 -14.51 3.69
CA ASN A 80 12.49 -15.43 4.15
C ASN A 80 11.14 -14.77 4.50
N ARG A 81 10.85 -13.60 3.93
CA ARG A 81 9.53 -12.96 4.01
C ARG A 81 8.86 -12.97 2.64
N GLN A 82 7.85 -13.82 2.50
CA GLN A 82 7.08 -13.97 1.28
C GLN A 82 6.26 -12.71 1.00
N ASP A 83 6.52 -12.06 -0.13
CA ASP A 83 5.71 -10.98 -0.70
C ASP A 83 5.54 -11.22 -2.22
N ARG A 84 4.94 -10.25 -2.94
CA ARG A 84 4.79 -10.29 -4.40
C ARG A 84 5.60 -9.16 -5.04
N TYR A 85 6.09 -9.41 -6.24
CA TYR A 85 6.88 -8.47 -7.04
C TYR A 85 6.35 -8.53 -8.47
N PHE A 86 5.95 -7.39 -9.02
CA PHE A 86 5.51 -7.29 -10.41
C PHE A 86 6.47 -6.37 -11.13
N LEU A 87 7.09 -6.89 -12.19
CA LEU A 87 7.88 -6.12 -13.14
C LEU A 87 6.98 -5.80 -14.33
N ILE A 88 6.86 -4.51 -14.64
CA ILE A 88 6.18 -3.99 -15.82
C ILE A 88 7.26 -3.33 -16.66
N GLU A 89 7.60 -3.95 -17.78
CA GLU A 89 8.70 -3.51 -18.64
C GLU A 89 8.20 -2.55 -19.72
N ASN A 90 9.06 -1.63 -20.14
CA ASN A 90 8.84 -0.74 -21.28
C ASN A 90 7.50 0.03 -21.24
N CYS A 91 7.10 0.53 -20.08
CA CYS A 91 5.86 1.27 -19.88
C CYS A 91 6.14 2.71 -19.44
N GLU A 92 6.56 3.55 -20.39
CA GLU A 92 6.93 4.96 -20.18
C GLU A 92 5.79 5.74 -19.49
N GLU A 93 4.55 5.61 -19.98
CA GLU A 93 3.41 6.38 -19.43
C GLU A 93 3.15 6.10 -17.95
N LEU A 94 3.31 4.83 -17.53
CA LEU A 94 3.12 4.43 -16.14
C LEU A 94 4.29 4.90 -15.26
N CYS A 95 5.52 4.84 -15.80
CA CYS A 95 6.71 5.36 -15.12
C CYS A 95 6.62 6.87 -14.93
N ASP A 96 6.22 7.62 -15.96
CA ASP A 96 5.99 9.06 -15.90
C ASP A 96 4.94 9.44 -14.84
N PHE A 97 3.83 8.69 -14.78
CA PHE A 97 2.80 8.91 -13.77
C PHE A 97 3.37 8.75 -12.35
N TYR A 98 4.10 7.66 -12.09
CA TYR A 98 4.63 7.37 -10.77
C TYR A 98 5.81 8.26 -10.40
N ASP A 99 6.66 8.65 -11.36
CA ASP A 99 7.71 9.63 -11.16
C ASP A 99 7.10 11.00 -10.79
N GLU A 100 6.10 11.47 -11.54
CA GLU A 100 5.42 12.73 -11.23
C GLU A 100 4.74 12.67 -9.85
N LEU A 101 4.15 11.52 -9.47
CA LEU A 101 3.60 11.31 -8.13
C LEU A 101 4.68 11.40 -7.05
N VAL A 102 5.82 10.73 -7.23
CA VAL A 102 6.95 10.74 -6.30
C VAL A 102 7.53 12.15 -6.18
N GLN A 103 7.71 12.87 -7.28
CA GLN A 103 8.15 14.27 -7.28
C GLN A 103 7.18 15.17 -6.53
N ARG A 104 5.86 15.05 -6.77
CA ARG A 104 4.83 15.81 -6.05
C ARG A 104 4.87 15.51 -4.54
N VAL A 105 5.07 14.24 -4.15
CA VAL A 105 5.27 13.84 -2.74
C VAL A 105 6.56 14.39 -2.14
N GLY A 106 7.65 14.39 -2.91
CA GLY A 106 8.94 14.96 -2.53
C GLY A 106 8.85 16.47 -2.27
N LYS A 107 8.04 17.19 -3.07
CA LYS A 107 7.76 18.63 -2.87
C LYS A 107 7.11 18.94 -1.53
N PHE A 108 6.42 18.00 -0.88
CA PHE A 108 5.85 18.17 0.45
C PHE A 108 6.53 17.34 1.55
N SER A 109 7.78 16.95 1.31
CA SER A 109 8.60 16.16 2.23
C SER A 109 9.79 16.98 2.74
N PHE A 110 10.49 16.46 3.76
CA PHE A 110 11.79 17.00 4.15
C PHE A 110 12.86 16.46 3.20
N VAL A 111 13.90 17.24 2.92
CA VAL A 111 15.05 16.82 2.11
C VAL A 111 16.22 16.53 3.04
N LEU A 112 16.77 15.32 2.97
CA LEU A 112 18.00 14.97 3.69
C LEU A 112 19.20 15.65 3.01
N GLN A 113 20.00 16.33 3.81
CA GLN A 113 21.22 17.01 3.37
C GLN A 113 22.46 16.12 3.59
N PRO A 114 23.57 16.40 2.90
CA PRO A 114 24.85 15.68 3.06
C PRO A 114 25.39 15.68 4.51
N ASP A 115 25.17 16.77 5.25
CA ASP A 115 25.54 16.89 6.67
C ASP A 115 24.62 16.11 7.63
N GLY A 116 23.74 15.27 7.09
CA GLY A 116 22.76 14.48 7.81
C GLY A 116 21.57 15.30 8.31
N THR A 117 21.53 16.63 8.14
CA THR A 117 20.38 17.48 8.52
C THR A 117 19.19 17.25 7.58
N ALA A 118 17.99 17.60 8.01
CA ALA A 118 16.79 17.38 7.20
C ALA A 118 15.95 18.66 7.20
N LEU A 119 15.93 19.30 6.04
CA LEU A 119 15.35 20.62 5.85
C LEU A 119 13.99 20.51 5.17
N LEU A 120 13.12 21.47 5.41
CA LEU A 120 11.87 21.55 4.66
C LEU A 120 12.20 21.81 3.19
N ASN A 121 11.58 21.10 2.27
CA ASN A 121 11.78 21.36 0.85
C ASN A 121 11.40 22.82 0.53
N SER A 122 12.26 23.57 -0.17
CA SER A 122 12.01 24.97 -0.54
C SER A 122 10.77 25.15 -1.42
N ALA A 123 10.36 24.11 -2.15
CA ALA A 123 9.09 24.07 -2.86
C ALA A 123 7.87 24.19 -1.93
N MET A 124 8.03 23.85 -0.64
CA MET A 124 7.00 24.08 0.38
C MET A 124 7.03 25.50 0.90
N GLN A 125 6.16 26.34 0.34
CA GLN A 125 5.92 27.68 0.88
C GLN A 125 5.16 27.70 2.23
N VAL A 126 4.75 26.53 2.76
CA VAL A 126 3.93 26.42 3.97
C VAL A 126 4.57 25.44 4.93
N ASN A 127 4.93 25.91 6.13
CA ASN A 127 5.51 25.06 7.17
C ASN A 127 4.41 24.19 7.81
N PRO A 128 4.51 22.85 7.75
CA PRO A 128 3.46 21.95 8.23
C PRO A 128 3.27 22.00 9.75
N LEU A 129 4.25 22.53 10.50
CA LEU A 129 4.16 22.75 11.94
C LEU A 129 3.45 24.07 12.28
N LYS A 130 3.46 25.06 11.37
CA LYS A 130 2.84 26.38 11.59
C LYS A 130 1.43 26.45 11.02
N ASP A 131 1.22 25.99 9.79
CA ASP A 131 -0.08 25.98 9.12
C ASP A 131 -0.37 24.62 8.48
N PRO A 132 -0.77 23.64 9.30
CA PRO A 132 -1.04 22.29 8.84
C PRO A 132 -2.23 22.17 7.90
N THR A 133 -3.26 23.00 8.10
CA THR A 133 -4.51 22.91 7.34
C THR A 133 -4.27 23.33 5.89
N THR A 134 -3.59 24.46 5.70
CA THR A 134 -3.19 24.91 4.35
C THR A 134 -2.19 23.94 3.72
N PHE A 135 -1.27 23.38 4.52
CA PHE A 135 -0.34 22.36 4.05
C PHE A 135 -1.06 21.13 3.48
N ILE A 136 -1.98 20.53 4.24
CA ILE A 136 -2.78 19.38 3.79
C ILE A 136 -3.58 19.75 2.53
N LYS A 137 -4.20 20.93 2.50
CA LYS A 137 -5.00 21.39 1.35
C LYS A 137 -4.13 21.53 0.09
N LYS A 138 -2.94 22.13 0.19
CA LYS A 138 -2.00 22.28 -0.93
C LYS A 138 -1.46 20.93 -1.40
N ALA A 139 -1.05 20.06 -0.48
CA ALA A 139 -0.57 18.72 -0.81
C ALA A 139 -1.67 17.88 -1.48
N ALA A 140 -2.89 17.88 -0.93
CA ALA A 140 -4.03 17.20 -1.51
C ALA A 140 -4.38 17.73 -2.90
N LYS A 141 -4.40 19.07 -3.09
CA LYS A 141 -4.63 19.68 -4.41
C LYS A 141 -3.55 19.25 -5.41
N SER A 142 -2.29 19.22 -4.99
CA SER A 142 -1.18 18.76 -5.84
C SER A 142 -1.36 17.29 -6.22
N VAL A 143 -1.64 16.36 -5.31
CA VAL A 143 -1.80 14.95 -5.71
C VAL A 143 -3.07 14.75 -6.56
N LYS A 144 -4.18 15.42 -6.23
CA LYS A 144 -5.44 15.28 -6.99
C LYS A 144 -5.34 15.80 -8.43
N SER A 145 -4.61 16.89 -8.66
CA SER A 145 -4.47 17.42 -10.03
C SER A 145 -3.61 16.54 -10.93
N LEU A 146 -2.78 15.64 -10.38
CA LEU A 146 -2.09 14.61 -11.18
C LEU A 146 -3.11 13.65 -11.79
N PHE A 147 -4.02 13.14 -10.95
CA PHE A 147 -5.06 12.21 -11.39
C PHE A 147 -6.02 12.85 -12.38
N GLN A 148 -6.38 14.12 -12.15
CA GLN A 148 -7.22 14.87 -13.08
C GLN A 148 -6.55 15.05 -14.44
N LYS A 149 -5.26 15.43 -14.47
CA LYS A 149 -4.46 15.52 -15.69
C LYS A 149 -4.43 14.19 -16.44
N GLU A 150 -4.25 13.08 -15.74
CA GLU A 150 -4.20 11.75 -16.37
C GLU A 150 -5.56 11.33 -16.93
N LEU A 151 -6.65 11.55 -16.19
CA LEU A 151 -8.01 11.30 -16.70
C LEU A 151 -8.32 12.12 -17.95
N GLU A 152 -7.93 13.40 -17.97
CA GLU A 152 -8.10 14.27 -19.13
C GLU A 152 -7.26 13.80 -20.33
N LYS A 153 -6.03 13.33 -20.10
CA LYS A 153 -5.16 12.73 -21.13
C LYS A 153 -5.82 11.48 -21.74
N GLN A 154 -6.31 10.56 -20.89
CA GLN A 154 -6.86 9.29 -21.34
C GLN A 154 -8.22 9.41 -22.04
N CYS A 155 -9.11 10.31 -21.57
CA CYS A 155 -10.36 10.63 -22.29
C CYS A 155 -10.14 11.16 -23.72
N ASN A 156 -8.96 11.74 -23.99
CA ASN A 156 -8.59 12.18 -25.33
C ASN A 156 -7.97 11.04 -26.15
N ILE A 157 -7.24 10.11 -25.52
CA ILE A 157 -6.66 8.92 -26.17
C ILE A 157 -7.75 7.93 -26.57
N GLU A 158 -8.76 7.67 -25.74
CA GLU A 158 -9.89 6.79 -26.08
C GLU A 158 -10.63 7.25 -27.34
N LYS A 159 -10.65 8.57 -27.62
CA LYS A 159 -11.21 9.14 -28.86
C LYS A 159 -10.31 8.98 -30.08
N MET A 160 -9.03 8.65 -29.89
CA MET A 160 -8.02 8.51 -30.94
C MET A 160 -7.61 7.04 -31.17
N ALA A 161 -7.91 6.15 -30.23
CA ALA A 161 -7.44 4.77 -30.18
C ALA A 161 -8.35 3.75 -30.89
N GLU A 162 -9.15 4.16 -31.89
CA GLU A 162 -9.99 3.24 -32.67
C GLU A 162 -9.19 2.16 -33.45
N ASN A 163 -7.85 2.21 -33.45
CA ASN A 163 -6.99 1.32 -34.25
C ASN A 163 -5.80 0.67 -33.48
N ILE A 164 -5.80 0.61 -32.14
CA ILE A 164 -4.72 -0.06 -31.38
C ILE A 164 -5.23 -1.35 -30.76
N ASP A 165 -4.59 -2.47 -31.08
CA ASP A 165 -4.86 -3.79 -30.48
C ASP A 165 -4.21 -3.86 -29.09
N ILE A 166 -4.97 -3.49 -28.05
CA ILE A 166 -4.55 -3.48 -26.65
C ILE A 166 -5.19 -4.67 -25.93
N ASP A 167 -4.38 -5.58 -25.38
CA ASP A 167 -4.86 -6.75 -24.65
C ASP A 167 -5.00 -6.52 -23.12
N THR A 168 -4.34 -5.49 -22.58
CA THR A 168 -4.21 -5.25 -21.14
C THR A 168 -4.23 -3.76 -20.82
N TRP A 169 -5.05 -3.39 -19.83
CA TRP A 169 -5.12 -2.02 -19.31
C TRP A 169 -4.56 -1.94 -17.89
N ILE A 170 -3.76 -0.91 -17.61
CA ILE A 170 -3.20 -0.66 -16.28
C ILE A 170 -3.72 0.69 -15.77
N PHE A 171 -4.39 0.65 -14.62
CA PHE A 171 -4.93 1.84 -13.97
C PHE A 171 -4.17 2.11 -12.67
N PRO A 172 -3.28 3.11 -12.62
CA PRO A 172 -2.55 3.41 -11.39
C PRO A 172 -3.49 3.98 -10.33
N LEU A 173 -3.50 3.39 -9.13
CA LEU A 173 -4.35 3.81 -8.02
C LEU A 173 -3.55 4.48 -6.89
N ILE A 174 -4.17 5.45 -6.22
CA ILE A 174 -3.56 6.18 -5.10
C ILE A 174 -4.43 6.05 -3.84
N GLN A 175 -3.78 5.67 -2.74
CA GLN A 175 -4.35 5.71 -1.39
C GLN A 175 -3.54 6.66 -0.50
N MET A 176 -4.13 7.80 -0.13
CA MET A 176 -3.53 8.77 0.79
C MET A 176 -4.61 9.41 1.67
N GLY A 177 -5.13 8.64 2.65
CA GLY A 177 -6.23 9.08 3.52
C GLY A 177 -5.94 10.34 4.34
N GLN A 178 -4.67 10.63 4.62
CA GLN A 178 -4.21 11.89 5.22
C GLN A 178 -4.43 13.12 4.32
N LEU A 179 -4.57 12.92 3.02
CA LEU A 179 -4.91 13.94 2.02
C LEU A 179 -6.36 13.82 1.51
N ASN A 180 -7.17 12.96 2.14
CA ASN A 180 -8.55 12.66 1.71
C ASN A 180 -8.60 12.11 0.27
N ILE A 181 -7.71 11.15 -0.03
CA ILE A 181 -7.62 10.43 -1.31
C ILE A 181 -7.75 8.93 -1.01
N TYR A 182 -8.74 8.29 -1.64
CA TYR A 182 -9.18 6.93 -1.30
C TYR A 182 -9.40 6.03 -2.54
N HIS A 183 -8.76 6.32 -3.68
CA HIS A 183 -9.09 5.67 -4.96
C HIS A 183 -8.98 4.15 -4.88
N ASP A 184 -7.85 3.65 -4.37
CA ASP A 184 -7.60 2.22 -4.16
C ASP A 184 -8.70 1.57 -3.31
N SER A 185 -9.01 2.18 -2.16
CA SER A 185 -10.01 1.59 -1.26
C SER A 185 -11.42 1.59 -1.82
N GLN A 186 -11.81 2.64 -2.58
CA GLN A 186 -13.12 2.76 -3.20
C GLN A 186 -13.28 1.81 -4.38
N ILE A 187 -12.26 1.67 -5.23
CA ILE A 187 -12.28 0.73 -6.35
C ILE A 187 -12.33 -0.72 -5.84
N THR A 188 -11.51 -1.05 -4.84
CA THR A 188 -11.57 -2.36 -4.17
C THR A 188 -12.98 -2.63 -3.62
N LEU A 189 -13.58 -1.65 -2.94
CA LEU A 189 -14.92 -1.79 -2.38
C LEU A 189 -15.97 -2.03 -3.47
N GLN A 190 -15.87 -1.31 -4.58
CA GLN A 190 -16.79 -1.44 -5.69
C GLN A 190 -16.68 -2.82 -6.35
N LEU A 191 -15.46 -3.29 -6.62
CA LEU A 191 -15.23 -4.63 -7.17
C LEU A 191 -15.89 -5.72 -6.31
N LEU A 192 -15.73 -5.64 -4.98
CA LEU A 192 -16.36 -6.58 -4.06
C LEU A 192 -17.88 -6.48 -4.08
N ARG A 193 -18.44 -5.26 -4.10
CA ARG A 193 -19.90 -5.04 -4.09
C ARG A 193 -20.59 -5.48 -5.37
N THR A 194 -19.93 -5.32 -6.51
CA THR A 194 -20.54 -5.57 -7.83
C THR A 194 -20.13 -6.91 -8.44
N SER A 195 -19.62 -7.85 -7.65
CA SER A 195 -19.23 -9.17 -8.14
C SER A 195 -20.46 -10.04 -8.43
N PRO A 196 -20.76 -10.39 -9.70
CA PRO A 196 -21.92 -11.20 -10.06
C PRO A 196 -21.72 -12.69 -9.72
N PRO A 197 -22.80 -13.50 -9.79
CA PRO A 197 -22.73 -14.93 -9.54
C PRO A 197 -21.77 -15.63 -10.50
N GLY A 198 -21.12 -16.70 -10.04
CA GLY A 198 -20.15 -17.47 -10.83
C GLY A 198 -18.75 -16.85 -10.91
N THR A 199 -18.55 -15.64 -10.39
CA THR A 199 -17.21 -15.06 -10.25
C THR A 199 -16.41 -15.70 -9.12
N ILE A 200 -15.09 -15.68 -9.25
CA ILE A 200 -14.17 -16.08 -8.19
C ILE A 200 -13.29 -14.88 -7.83
N LEU A 201 -13.23 -14.57 -6.55
CA LEU A 201 -12.35 -13.58 -5.96
C LEU A 201 -11.31 -14.30 -5.12
N LYS A 202 -10.03 -14.00 -5.35
CA LYS A 202 -8.94 -14.43 -4.45
C LYS A 202 -8.33 -13.19 -3.83
N LEU A 203 -8.37 -13.06 -2.50
CA LEU A 203 -7.80 -11.93 -1.76
C LEU A 203 -6.69 -12.44 -0.86
N ALA A 204 -5.50 -11.88 -1.02
CA ALA A 204 -4.37 -12.08 -0.12
C ALA A 204 -4.22 -10.87 0.80
N THR A 205 -3.96 -11.09 2.08
CA THR A 205 -3.52 -10.05 3.02
C THR A 205 -2.50 -10.60 4.00
N GLY A 206 -1.44 -9.85 4.30
CA GLY A 206 -0.44 -10.28 5.28
C GLY A 206 -1.00 -10.38 6.71
N TYR A 207 -2.05 -9.60 7.00
CA TYR A 207 -2.68 -9.54 8.31
C TYR A 207 -4.20 -9.45 8.14
N PHE A 208 -4.92 -10.49 8.54
CA PHE A 208 -6.37 -10.50 8.41
C PHE A 208 -7.03 -9.55 9.41
N ASN A 209 -7.39 -8.35 8.95
CA ASN A 209 -8.07 -7.33 9.76
C ASN A 209 -8.98 -6.43 8.92
N LEU A 210 -9.75 -7.01 7.99
CA LEU A 210 -10.54 -6.27 7.01
C LEU A 210 -11.42 -5.18 7.64
N THR A 211 -11.56 -4.06 6.94
CA THR A 211 -12.50 -3.00 7.35
C THR A 211 -13.94 -3.50 7.40
N SER A 212 -14.80 -2.82 8.16
CA SER A 212 -16.20 -3.22 8.26
C SER A 212 -16.89 -3.14 6.89
N GLU A 213 -16.51 -2.15 6.07
CA GLU A 213 -17.00 -1.94 4.72
C GLU A 213 -16.63 -3.10 3.80
N TYR A 214 -15.41 -3.63 3.90
CA TYR A 214 -15.00 -4.81 3.13
C TYR A 214 -15.64 -6.09 3.62
N ILE A 215 -15.80 -6.27 4.94
CA ILE A 215 -16.52 -7.42 5.49
C ILE A 215 -17.98 -7.42 5.00
N GLU A 216 -18.65 -6.28 5.06
CA GLU A 216 -20.03 -6.14 4.58
C GLU A 216 -20.12 -6.34 3.06
N ALA A 217 -19.19 -5.77 2.28
CA ALA A 217 -19.11 -6.02 0.85
C ALA A 217 -18.94 -7.51 0.51
N LEU A 218 -18.00 -8.20 1.18
CA LEU A 218 -17.73 -9.62 0.97
C LEU A 218 -18.92 -10.50 1.37
N LEU A 219 -19.52 -10.26 2.54
CA LEU A 219 -20.49 -11.20 3.12
C LEU A 219 -21.94 -10.92 2.70
N LYS A 220 -22.30 -9.67 2.36
CA LYS A 220 -23.69 -9.31 2.05
C LYS A 220 -23.94 -8.88 0.61
N HIS A 221 -22.93 -8.37 -0.11
CA HIS A 221 -23.13 -7.79 -1.44
C HIS A 221 -22.51 -8.63 -2.56
N CYS A 222 -21.30 -9.14 -2.34
CA CYS A 222 -20.62 -10.02 -3.29
C CYS A 222 -21.42 -11.31 -3.52
N GLN A 223 -21.71 -11.61 -4.78
CA GLN A 223 -22.41 -12.85 -5.19
C GLN A 223 -21.45 -13.94 -5.69
N GLY A 224 -20.14 -13.63 -5.72
CA GLY A 224 -19.08 -14.56 -6.12
C GLY A 224 -18.53 -15.42 -4.96
N THR A 225 -17.76 -16.43 -5.35
CA THR A 225 -16.96 -17.26 -4.44
C THR A 225 -15.68 -16.54 -4.06
N CYS A 226 -15.40 -16.40 -2.77
CA CYS A 226 -14.24 -15.68 -2.25
C CYS A 226 -13.29 -16.61 -1.51
N HIS A 227 -12.02 -16.63 -1.93
CA HIS A 227 -10.92 -17.27 -1.22
C HIS A 227 -10.03 -16.20 -0.61
N LEU A 228 -9.89 -16.23 0.72
CA LEU A 228 -9.11 -15.28 1.50
C LEU A 228 -7.85 -16.01 1.99
N LEU A 229 -6.67 -15.43 1.76
CA LEU A 229 -5.38 -15.99 2.18
C LEU A 229 -4.69 -15.02 3.15
N THR A 230 -4.39 -15.50 4.36
CA THR A 230 -3.70 -14.76 5.43
C THR A 230 -2.47 -15.50 5.95
N ALA A 231 -1.66 -14.85 6.78
CA ALA A 231 -0.57 -15.50 7.50
C ALA A 231 -1.12 -16.38 8.63
N HIS A 232 -0.71 -17.65 8.68
CA HIS A 232 -0.86 -18.45 9.90
C HIS A 232 -0.11 -17.79 11.08
N PRO A 233 -0.52 -17.99 12.34
CA PRO A 233 0.17 -17.41 13.50
C PRO A 233 1.68 -17.63 13.52
N THR A 234 2.17 -18.82 13.10
CA THR A 234 3.60 -19.15 13.06
C THR A 234 4.38 -18.50 11.91
N THR A 235 3.69 -18.02 10.88
CA THR A 235 4.29 -17.28 9.75
C THR A 235 3.99 -15.78 9.82
N ASN A 236 3.38 -15.33 10.91
CA ASN A 236 3.15 -13.91 11.17
C ASN A 236 4.46 -13.20 11.54
N GLY A 237 4.68 -11.99 11.03
CA GLY A 237 5.89 -11.20 11.33
C GLY A 237 6.12 -10.88 12.81
N PHE A 238 5.09 -11.02 13.65
CA PHE A 238 5.17 -10.81 15.09
C PHE A 238 5.32 -12.09 15.91
N PHE A 239 5.39 -13.28 15.28
CA PHE A 239 5.40 -14.56 16.00
C PHE A 239 6.54 -14.67 17.03
N SER A 240 7.74 -14.24 16.67
CA SER A 240 8.90 -14.26 17.57
C SER A 240 9.08 -12.95 18.37
N ALA A 241 8.09 -12.05 18.35
CA ALA A 241 8.18 -10.79 19.07
C ALA A 241 8.10 -11.00 20.58
N LYS A 242 9.03 -10.41 21.34
CA LYS A 242 9.00 -10.40 22.80
C LYS A 242 7.94 -9.41 23.33
N GLY A 243 7.42 -9.69 24.53
CA GLY A 243 6.46 -8.82 25.23
C GLY A 243 5.08 -8.80 24.58
N ILE A 244 4.35 -7.69 24.74
CA ILE A 244 2.94 -7.55 24.29
C ILE A 244 2.79 -7.83 22.78
N ALA A 245 3.80 -7.48 21.98
CA ALA A 245 3.77 -7.72 20.54
C ALA A 245 3.72 -9.21 20.15
N GLY A 246 4.17 -10.12 21.02
CA GLY A 246 4.05 -11.56 20.81
C GLY A 246 2.60 -12.06 20.86
N GLY A 247 1.66 -11.28 21.42
CA GLY A 247 0.23 -11.58 21.42
C GLY A 247 -0.50 -11.19 20.13
N ILE A 248 0.16 -10.44 19.22
CA ILE A 248 -0.47 -9.95 17.98
C ILE A 248 -0.96 -11.09 17.07
N PRO A 249 -0.20 -12.18 16.84
CA PRO A 249 -0.68 -13.30 16.02
C PRO A 249 -1.96 -13.92 16.58
N ALA A 250 -2.04 -14.12 17.90
CA ALA A 250 -3.25 -14.65 18.54
C ALA A 250 -4.45 -13.70 18.41
N ALA A 251 -4.22 -12.39 18.42
CA ALA A 251 -5.27 -11.40 18.16
C ALA A 251 -5.83 -11.54 16.74
N TYR A 252 -4.97 -11.74 15.72
CA TYR A 252 -5.44 -12.00 14.35
C TYR A 252 -6.24 -13.30 14.24
N THR A 253 -5.82 -14.39 14.90
CA THR A 253 -6.61 -15.62 14.98
C THR A 253 -8.01 -15.36 15.55
N LYS A 254 -8.15 -14.46 16.54
CA LYS A 254 -9.46 -14.10 17.09
C LYS A 254 -10.31 -13.27 16.14
N ILE A 255 -9.69 -12.41 15.32
CA ILE A 255 -10.38 -11.66 14.26
C ILE A 255 -10.88 -12.62 13.18
N GLU A 256 -10.04 -13.58 12.77
CA GLU A 256 -10.39 -14.64 11.81
C GLU A 256 -11.54 -15.51 12.33
N GLU A 257 -11.47 -15.96 13.58
CA GLU A 257 -12.55 -16.72 14.24
C GLU A 257 -13.87 -15.93 14.25
N SER A 258 -13.81 -14.63 14.55
CA SER A 258 -14.99 -13.76 14.58
C SER A 258 -15.59 -13.57 13.19
N PHE A 259 -14.75 -13.41 12.17
CA PHE A 259 -15.17 -13.32 10.78
C PHE A 259 -15.85 -14.60 10.31
N MET A 260 -15.28 -15.78 10.59
CA MET A 260 -15.88 -17.05 10.19
C MET A 260 -17.20 -17.32 10.92
N LYS A 261 -17.31 -16.98 12.21
CA LYS A 261 -18.59 -17.03 12.93
C LYS A 261 -19.65 -16.14 12.28
N TYR A 262 -19.28 -14.93 11.87
CA TYR A 262 -20.20 -14.02 11.19
C TYR A 262 -20.60 -14.52 9.80
N CYS A 263 -19.64 -15.05 9.02
CA CYS A 263 -19.88 -15.72 7.75
C CYS A 263 -20.90 -16.86 7.89
N ASN A 264 -20.73 -17.74 8.87
CA ASN A 264 -21.63 -18.86 9.13
C ASN A 264 -23.03 -18.38 9.55
N LYS A 265 -23.10 -17.35 10.41
CA LYS A 265 -24.37 -16.74 10.83
C LYS A 265 -25.17 -16.18 9.63
N LEU A 266 -24.48 -15.68 8.61
CA LEU A 266 -25.09 -15.16 7.38
C LEU A 266 -25.31 -16.23 6.30
N GLY A 267 -25.00 -17.51 6.57
CA GLY A 267 -25.17 -18.60 5.60
C GLY A 267 -24.19 -18.56 4.43
N GLN A 268 -23.03 -17.91 4.58
CA GLN A 268 -22.08 -17.66 3.49
C GLN A 268 -20.94 -18.70 3.41
N GLN A 269 -20.94 -19.71 4.28
CA GLN A 269 -19.85 -20.69 4.43
C GLN A 269 -19.53 -21.49 3.17
N ASN A 270 -20.48 -21.66 2.25
CA ASN A 270 -20.27 -22.43 1.02
C ASN A 270 -19.47 -21.65 -0.05
N ARG A 271 -19.42 -20.32 0.06
CA ARG A 271 -18.74 -19.46 -0.92
C ARG A 271 -17.55 -18.71 -0.36
N ILE A 272 -17.38 -18.67 0.96
CA ILE A 272 -16.24 -18.01 1.61
C ILE A 272 -15.29 -19.07 2.14
N THR A 273 -14.04 -19.05 1.68
CA THR A 273 -12.96 -19.87 2.22
C THR A 273 -11.89 -18.97 2.81
N LEU A 274 -11.50 -19.22 4.06
CA LEU A 274 -10.33 -18.60 4.68
C LEU A 274 -9.21 -19.63 4.77
N LEU A 275 -8.05 -19.28 4.24
CA LEU A 275 -6.84 -20.10 4.17
C LEU A 275 -5.71 -19.39 4.90
N GLU A 276 -4.87 -20.17 5.58
CA GLU A 276 -3.67 -19.68 6.25
C GLU A 276 -2.42 -20.20 5.54
N PHE A 277 -1.48 -19.32 5.25
CA PHE A 277 -0.19 -19.66 4.70
C PHE A 277 0.74 -20.22 5.77
N ILE A 278 1.27 -21.43 5.56
CA ILE A 278 2.25 -22.08 6.43
C ILE A 278 3.46 -22.50 5.60
N LYS A 279 4.63 -22.01 5.99
CA LYS A 279 5.93 -22.45 5.47
C LYS A 279 6.97 -22.28 6.58
N PRO A 280 7.49 -23.37 7.19
CA PRO A 280 8.47 -23.28 8.26
C PRO A 280 9.68 -22.43 7.88
N GLY A 281 10.11 -21.56 8.79
CA GLY A 281 11.25 -20.64 8.58
C GLY A 281 10.92 -19.40 7.74
N TRP A 282 9.68 -19.24 7.28
CA TRP A 282 9.24 -18.10 6.48
C TRP A 282 8.15 -17.29 7.18
N THR A 283 8.09 -16.00 6.88
CA THR A 283 6.95 -15.14 7.22
C THR A 283 6.14 -14.78 5.98
N TYR A 284 4.84 -14.54 6.13
CA TYR A 284 3.94 -14.20 5.03
C TYR A 284 3.53 -12.73 5.07
N HIS A 285 3.56 -12.08 3.91
CA HIS A 285 3.22 -10.68 3.76
C HIS A 285 2.68 -10.33 2.38
N ALA A 286 2.28 -11.28 1.54
CA ALA A 286 1.69 -10.95 0.26
C ALA A 286 0.31 -10.29 0.43
N LYS A 287 0.00 -9.30 -0.41
CA LYS A 287 -1.34 -8.70 -0.51
C LYS A 287 -1.74 -8.52 -1.96
N GLY A 288 -3.03 -8.69 -2.26
CA GLY A 288 -3.58 -8.46 -3.59
C GLY A 288 -4.99 -9.01 -3.74
N LEU A 289 -5.60 -8.68 -4.87
CA LEU A 289 -6.89 -9.23 -5.29
C LEU A 289 -6.75 -9.78 -6.70
N TRP A 290 -7.32 -10.94 -6.97
CA TRP A 290 -7.46 -11.51 -8.30
C TRP A 290 -8.93 -11.80 -8.55
N TYR A 291 -9.40 -11.38 -9.71
CA TYR A 291 -10.79 -11.43 -10.11
C TYR A 291 -10.95 -12.29 -11.35
N PHE A 292 -11.82 -13.28 -11.27
CA PHE A 292 -12.12 -14.22 -12.34
C PHE A 292 -13.59 -14.07 -12.71
N LEU A 293 -13.85 -13.79 -13.99
CA LEU A 293 -15.21 -13.84 -14.53
C LEU A 293 -15.71 -15.30 -14.61
N PRO A 294 -17.04 -15.51 -14.70
CA PRO A 294 -17.59 -16.85 -14.84
C PRO A 294 -16.93 -17.59 -16.01
N HIS A 295 -16.58 -18.85 -15.78
CA HIS A 295 -15.97 -19.75 -16.77
C HIS A 295 -14.55 -19.37 -17.24
N GLN A 296 -13.89 -18.38 -16.61
CA GLN A 296 -12.50 -18.04 -16.92
C GLN A 296 -11.52 -18.82 -16.03
N GLU A 297 -10.48 -19.41 -16.64
CA GLU A 297 -9.40 -20.09 -15.91
C GLU A 297 -8.36 -19.12 -15.35
N LYS A 298 -8.19 -17.95 -15.99
CA LYS A 298 -7.23 -16.92 -15.63
C LYS A 298 -7.93 -15.68 -15.09
N PRO A 299 -7.29 -14.90 -14.20
CA PRO A 299 -7.88 -13.66 -13.71
C PRO A 299 -7.95 -12.63 -14.85
N CYS A 300 -9.10 -11.96 -14.97
CA CYS A 300 -9.28 -10.86 -15.93
C CYS A 300 -8.97 -9.49 -15.29
N LEU A 301 -8.84 -9.43 -13.96
CA LEU A 301 -8.42 -8.23 -13.24
C LEU A 301 -7.57 -8.62 -12.03
N THR A 302 -6.47 -7.88 -11.82
CA THR A 302 -5.59 -8.06 -10.67
C THR A 302 -5.34 -6.71 -9.99
N LEU A 303 -5.54 -6.62 -8.68
CA LEU A 303 -5.06 -5.49 -7.88
C LEU A 303 -3.66 -5.79 -7.35
N ILE A 304 -2.73 -4.91 -7.70
CA ILE A 304 -1.32 -4.97 -7.35
C ILE A 304 -0.98 -3.78 -6.45
N GLY A 305 -0.29 -4.04 -5.35
CA GLY A 305 0.14 -2.98 -4.45
C GLY A 305 0.41 -3.50 -3.04
N SER A 306 0.47 -2.56 -2.10
CA SER A 306 0.75 -2.84 -0.69
C SER A 306 -0.41 -2.69 0.30
N PRO A 307 -1.71 -2.58 -0.07
CA PRO A 307 -2.76 -2.39 0.93
C PRO A 307 -2.92 -3.67 1.77
N ASN A 308 -2.97 -3.52 3.10
CA ASN A 308 -3.32 -4.62 4.00
C ASN A 308 -4.83 -4.85 4.10
N PHE A 309 -5.64 -4.03 3.41
CA PHE A 309 -7.11 -4.01 3.45
C PHE A 309 -7.71 -3.82 4.85
N GLY A 310 -6.88 -3.50 5.83
CA GLY A 310 -7.24 -3.59 7.23
C GLY A 310 -7.68 -2.28 7.86
N LYS A 311 -8.35 -2.39 9.01
CA LYS A 311 -8.59 -1.25 9.91
C LYS A 311 -7.25 -0.73 10.44
N ILE A 312 -7.12 0.59 10.44
CA ILE A 312 -6.07 1.31 11.15
C ILE A 312 -6.52 1.45 12.60
#